data_AF-A0A520S261-F1
#
_entry.id   AF-A0A520S261-F1
#
_cell.length_a   1.000
_cell.length_b   1.000
_cell.length_c   1.000
_cell.angle_alpha   90.00
_cell.angle_beta   90.00
_cell.angle_gamma   90.00
#
_symmetry.space_group_name_H-M   'P 1'
#
loop_
_entity.id
_entity.type
_entity.pdbx_description
1 polymer ?
#
loop_
_entity_poly.entity_id
_entity_poly.type
_entity_poly.pdbx_seq_one_letter_code
_entity_poly.pdbx_strand_id
1 'polypeptide(L)'
;MIESWILCTLIAASIQSLRTAGQRQLANEMSPLATTLVRYLFGLPLAIIYVTFLWLASEPLVLVPKPDFIAMVFVGGIFQIIATILMIRLFLARSFAVGGTYIRCEILITAVIGALFFSELISITGWIAIIISTFGLVIISLAKMQLPVSIWSSSAFLGLSAGLFFSITSLLVRSASLSLGVDPVLAAAITLVSMVTIQTIICTIWLVLYNYGEFLLIYQRWRLSLFVGVTSIIGSAAWFTAFSLERAAYVKTVGQIELLITIMISILFFKEVPNRLEFFGIGVLAVGVLLLLMS
;
A
#
# COMPACT_ATOMS: atom_id res chain seq x y z
N MET A 1 2.09 -13.98 22.41
CA MET A 1 2.18 -12.51 22.33
C MET A 1 1.99 -12.14 20.87
N ILE A 2 1.13 -11.17 20.53
CA ILE A 2 0.94 -10.78 19.13
C ILE A 2 2.26 -10.15 18.66
N GLU A 3 2.84 -10.68 17.58
CA GLU A 3 4.09 -10.15 17.04
C GLU A 3 3.88 -8.72 16.51
N SER A 4 4.85 -7.84 16.77
CA SER A 4 4.73 -6.41 16.49
C SER A 4 4.40 -6.10 15.01
N TRP A 5 4.90 -6.90 14.08
CA TRP A 5 4.64 -6.73 12.65
C TRP A 5 3.17 -7.01 12.28
N ILE A 6 2.49 -7.94 12.97
CA ILE A 6 1.07 -8.23 12.75
C ILE A 6 0.24 -7.03 13.17
N LEU A 7 0.52 -6.47 14.35
CA LEU A 7 -0.18 -5.29 14.86
C LEU A 7 0.03 -4.09 13.92
N CYS A 8 1.27 -3.83 13.50
CA CYS A 8 1.57 -2.79 12.53
C CYS A 8 0.81 -3.02 11.22
N THR A 9 0.74 -4.25 10.72
CA THR A 9 0.02 -4.60 9.48
C THR A 9 -1.48 -4.35 9.61
N LEU A 10 -2.09 -4.71 10.74
CA LEU A 10 -3.51 -4.48 11.00
C LEU A 10 -3.86 -2.99 11.04
N ILE A 11 -3.03 -2.20 11.73
CA ILE A 11 -3.16 -0.73 11.77
C ILE A 11 -3.01 -0.16 10.35
N ALA A 12 -1.98 -0.59 9.63
CA ALA A 12 -1.69 -0.14 8.28
C ALA A 12 -2.84 -0.43 7.32
N ALA A 13 -3.36 -1.65 7.33
CA ALA A 13 -4.50 -2.10 6.53
C ALA A 13 -5.78 -1.30 6.85
N SER A 14 -6.07 -1.09 8.14
CA SER A 14 -7.25 -0.35 8.58
C SER A 14 -7.20 1.11 8.14
N ILE A 15 -6.09 1.80 8.38
CA ILE A 15 -5.91 3.20 7.99
C ILE A 15 -5.84 3.35 6.47
N GLN A 16 -5.29 2.36 5.76
CA GLN A 16 -5.26 2.34 4.31
C GLN A 16 -6.67 2.34 3.69
N SER A 17 -7.64 1.65 4.29
CA SER A 17 -9.03 1.68 3.81
C SER A 17 -9.62 3.09 3.85
N LEU A 18 -9.41 3.80 4.98
CA LEU A 18 -9.85 5.17 5.20
C LEU A 18 -9.20 6.13 4.20
N ARG A 19 -7.88 6.02 4.04
CA ARG A 19 -7.11 6.80 3.06
C ARG A 19 -7.65 6.56 1.64
N THR A 20 -7.86 5.30 1.27
CA THR A 20 -8.28 4.92 -0.07
C THR A 20 -9.66 5.50 -0.40
N ALA A 21 -10.58 5.49 0.56
CA ALA A 21 -11.88 6.14 0.42
C ALA A 21 -11.73 7.66 0.17
N GLY A 22 -10.90 8.34 0.97
CA GLY A 22 -10.61 9.76 0.79
C GLY A 22 -9.94 10.09 -0.56
N GLN A 23 -8.97 9.27 -0.98
CA GLN A 23 -8.31 9.43 -2.29
C GLN A 23 -9.29 9.22 -3.44
N ARG A 24 -10.19 8.24 -3.35
CA ARG A 24 -11.24 8.03 -4.35
C ARG A 24 -12.19 9.22 -4.45
N GLN A 25 -12.53 9.85 -3.33
CA GLN A 25 -13.35 11.06 -3.33
C GLN A 25 -12.61 12.23 -4.01
N LEU A 26 -11.34 12.46 -3.66
CA LEU A 26 -10.52 13.50 -4.31
C LEU A 26 -10.35 13.25 -5.82
N ALA A 27 -10.18 12.00 -6.23
CA ALA A 27 -10.01 11.63 -7.64
C ALA A 27 -11.19 12.02 -8.55
N ASN A 28 -12.38 12.23 -8.00
CA ASN A 28 -13.53 12.73 -8.77
C ASN A 28 -13.45 14.24 -9.05
N GLU A 29 -12.60 14.96 -8.32
CA GLU A 29 -12.54 16.43 -8.35
C GLU A 29 -11.21 16.98 -8.85
N MET A 30 -10.13 16.19 -8.83
CA MET A 30 -8.80 16.60 -9.27
C MET A 30 -8.08 15.47 -9.99
N SER A 31 -6.96 15.78 -10.66
CA SER A 31 -6.24 14.78 -11.43
C SER A 31 -5.62 13.69 -10.53
N PRO A 32 -5.25 12.54 -11.13
CA PRO A 32 -4.47 11.52 -10.43
C PRO A 32 -3.16 12.04 -9.84
N LEU A 33 -2.51 13.00 -10.50
CA LEU A 33 -1.25 13.58 -10.03
C LEU A 33 -1.48 14.47 -8.80
N ALA A 34 -2.48 15.35 -8.82
CA ALA A 34 -2.80 16.19 -7.66
C ALA A 34 -3.30 15.36 -6.46
N THR A 35 -4.15 14.35 -6.71
CA THR A 35 -4.59 13.41 -5.67
C THR A 35 -3.42 12.64 -5.06
N THR A 36 -2.40 12.32 -5.87
CA THR A 36 -1.15 11.70 -5.41
C THR A 36 -0.31 12.69 -4.61
N LEU A 37 -0.19 13.94 -5.08
CA LEU A 37 0.55 15.00 -4.39
C LEU A 37 -0.02 15.28 -3.00
N VAL A 38 -1.35 15.36 -2.85
CA VAL A 38 -2.03 15.56 -1.56
C VAL A 38 -1.52 14.59 -0.49
N ARG A 39 -1.30 13.33 -0.88
CA ARG A 39 -0.79 12.26 -0.02
C ARG A 39 0.55 12.63 0.63
N TYR A 40 1.43 13.20 -0.18
CA TYR A 40 2.82 13.48 0.18
C TYR A 40 2.96 14.87 0.79
N LEU A 41 2.32 15.87 0.19
CA LEU A 41 2.41 17.26 0.58
C LEU A 41 1.90 17.49 2.01
N PHE A 42 0.70 16.99 2.34
CA PHE A 42 0.16 17.10 3.70
C PHE A 42 0.76 16.08 4.66
N GLY A 43 1.36 15.01 4.13
CA GLY A 43 2.04 14.00 4.93
C GLY A 43 3.44 14.43 5.38
N LEU A 44 4.19 15.14 4.54
CA LEU A 44 5.60 15.45 4.78
C LEU A 44 5.88 16.11 6.14
N PRO A 45 5.13 17.15 6.59
CA PRO A 45 5.37 17.74 7.90
C PRO A 45 5.20 16.73 9.05
N LEU A 46 4.21 15.84 8.95
CA LEU A 46 3.96 14.82 9.96
C LEU A 46 5.02 13.71 9.93
N ALA A 47 5.52 13.35 8.75
CA ALA A 47 6.63 12.41 8.61
C ALA A 47 7.91 12.96 9.27
N ILE A 48 8.19 14.25 9.08
CA ILE A 48 9.33 14.93 9.71
C ILE A 48 9.17 14.95 11.23
N ILE A 49 8.00 15.31 11.75
CA ILE A 49 7.73 15.29 13.19
C ILE A 49 7.94 13.88 13.75
N TYR A 50 7.38 12.86 13.09
CA TYR A 50 7.48 11.47 13.51
C TYR A 50 8.92 10.96 13.56
N VAL A 51 9.71 11.16 12.50
CA VAL A 51 11.11 10.72 12.49
C VAL A 51 11.97 11.50 13.49
N THR A 52 11.69 12.80 13.69
CA THR A 52 12.42 13.62 14.67
C THR A 52 12.16 13.13 16.08
N PHE A 53 10.91 12.82 16.41
CA PHE A 53 10.55 12.24 17.70
C PHE A 53 11.30 10.92 17.97
N LEU A 54 11.30 10.01 16.98
CA LEU A 54 12.01 8.73 17.12
C LEU A 54 13.54 8.91 17.19
N TRP A 55 14.10 9.83 16.40
CA TRP A 55 15.52 10.12 16.40
C TRP A 55 15.99 10.61 17.78
N LEU A 56 15.25 11.56 18.37
CA LEU A 56 15.55 12.09 19.70
C LEU A 56 15.39 11.03 20.80
N ALA A 57 14.45 10.10 20.64
CA ALA A 57 14.22 9.02 21.61
C ALA A 57 15.25 7.88 21.51
N SER A 58 15.87 7.67 20.35
CA SER A 58 16.72 6.50 20.08
C SER A 58 18.22 6.76 20.24
N GLU A 59 18.64 8.03 20.33
CA GLU A 59 20.05 8.46 20.37
C GLU A 59 20.98 7.66 19.43
N PRO A 60 20.65 7.54 18.13
CA PRO A 60 21.43 6.70 17.22
C PRO A 60 22.85 7.25 17.02
N LEU A 61 23.82 6.35 16.91
CA LEU A 61 25.15 6.68 16.38
C LEU A 61 25.02 7.34 14.99
N VAL A 62 26.03 8.13 14.60
CA VAL A 62 26.07 8.84 13.32
C VAL A 62 25.60 7.96 12.16
N LEU A 63 24.46 8.32 11.58
CA LEU A 63 23.90 7.63 10.42
C LEU A 63 24.39 8.33 9.15
N VAL A 64 25.20 7.62 8.35
CA VAL A 64 25.57 8.05 7.01
C VAL A 64 24.81 7.19 6.01
N PRO A 65 23.76 7.72 5.34
CA PRO A 65 23.04 6.97 4.33
C PRO A 65 23.99 6.54 3.21
N LYS A 66 24.05 5.24 2.95
CA LYS A 66 24.85 4.69 1.85
C LYS A 66 24.22 5.06 0.50
N PRO A 67 25.01 5.12 -0.60
CA PRO A 67 24.47 5.35 -1.94
C PRO A 67 23.34 4.38 -2.32
N ASP A 68 23.45 3.12 -1.89
CA ASP A 68 22.44 2.08 -2.13
C ASP A 68 21.09 2.44 -1.51
N PHE A 69 21.08 2.99 -0.29
CA PHE A 69 19.86 3.46 0.36
C PHE A 69 19.19 4.56 -0.48
N ILE A 70 19.96 5.54 -0.92
CA ILE A 70 19.45 6.67 -1.71
C ILE A 70 18.85 6.16 -3.03
N ALA A 71 19.53 5.24 -3.71
CA ALA A 71 19.04 4.64 -4.95
C ALA A 71 17.73 3.87 -4.74
N MET A 72 17.64 3.03 -3.71
CA MET A 72 16.43 2.25 -3.39
C MET A 72 15.24 3.16 -3.04
N VAL A 73 15.46 4.19 -2.21
CA VAL A 73 14.44 5.18 -1.83
C VAL A 73 13.96 5.96 -3.07
N PHE A 74 14.88 6.40 -3.93
CA PHE A 74 14.55 7.16 -5.13
C PHE A 74 13.74 6.34 -6.12
N VAL A 75 14.22 5.14 -6.48
CA VAL A 75 13.53 4.24 -7.41
C VAL A 75 12.20 3.76 -6.84
N GLY A 76 12.17 3.36 -5.57
CA GLY A 76 10.94 3.00 -4.87
C GLY A 76 9.94 4.15 -4.83
N GLY A 77 10.44 5.38 -4.63
CA GLY A 77 9.63 6.59 -4.61
C GLY A 77 8.91 6.83 -5.93
N ILE A 78 9.64 6.69 -7.04
CA ILE A 78 9.10 6.81 -8.42
C ILE A 78 8.07 5.71 -8.69
N PHE A 79 8.40 4.44 -8.41
CA PHE A 79 7.46 3.34 -8.63
C PHE A 79 6.18 3.50 -7.82
N GLN A 80 6.28 4.00 -6.59
CA GLN A 80 5.09 4.26 -5.78
C GLN A 80 4.25 5.42 -6.34
N ILE A 81 4.85 6.47 -6.91
CA ILE A 81 4.10 7.51 -7.63
C ILE A 81 3.35 6.90 -8.81
N ILE A 82 4.03 6.12 -9.65
CA ILE A 82 3.43 5.47 -10.82
C ILE A 82 2.28 4.55 -10.38
N ALA A 83 2.52 3.69 -9.38
CA ALA A 83 1.53 2.79 -8.83
C ALA A 83 0.29 3.54 -8.32
N THR A 84 0.49 4.64 -7.60
CA THR A 84 -0.61 5.44 -7.03
C THR A 84 -1.41 6.12 -8.14
N ILE A 85 -0.75 6.69 -9.16
CA ILE A 85 -1.43 7.31 -10.31
C ILE A 85 -2.27 6.26 -11.06
N LEU A 86 -1.72 5.07 -11.31
CA LEU A 86 -2.43 3.97 -11.98
C LEU A 86 -3.63 3.50 -11.15
N MET A 87 -3.47 3.35 -9.83
CA MET A 87 -4.54 3.02 -8.90
C MET A 87 -5.65 4.08 -8.89
N ILE A 88 -5.30 5.37 -8.89
CA ILE A 88 -6.28 6.45 -8.92
C ILE A 88 -7.03 6.48 -10.26
N ARG A 89 -6.34 6.31 -11.39
CA ARG A 89 -6.99 6.16 -12.70
C ARG A 89 -7.93 4.96 -12.72
N LEU A 90 -7.56 3.88 -12.05
CA LEU A 90 -8.41 2.71 -11.94
C LEU A 90 -9.70 2.99 -11.14
N PHE A 91 -9.66 3.79 -10.06
CA PHE A 91 -10.88 4.19 -9.32
C PHE A 91 -11.94 4.86 -10.20
N LEU A 92 -11.51 5.54 -11.26
CA LEU A 92 -12.37 6.24 -12.21
C LEU A 92 -12.80 5.35 -13.39
N ALA A 93 -12.27 4.12 -13.50
CA ALA A 93 -12.56 3.23 -14.61
C ALA A 93 -13.89 2.49 -14.41
N ARG A 94 -14.63 2.29 -15.51
CA ARG A 94 -15.93 1.57 -15.51
C ARG A 94 -15.82 0.15 -14.96
N SER A 95 -14.75 -0.56 -15.31
CA SER A 95 -14.45 -1.91 -14.83
C SER A 95 -13.50 -1.90 -13.63
N PHE A 96 -13.76 -1.05 -12.63
CA PHE A 96 -12.96 -0.95 -11.40
C PHE A 96 -12.79 -2.32 -10.71
N ALA A 97 -13.86 -3.11 -10.61
CA ALA A 97 -13.82 -4.43 -9.97
C ALA A 97 -12.80 -5.38 -10.63
N VAL A 98 -12.70 -5.36 -11.96
CA VAL A 98 -11.72 -6.16 -12.72
C VAL A 98 -10.31 -5.71 -12.37
N GLY A 99 -9.98 -4.44 -12.54
CA GLY A 99 -8.64 -3.96 -12.22
C GLY A 99 -8.29 -4.10 -10.74
N GLY A 100 -9.26 -3.95 -9.85
CA GLY A 100 -9.07 -4.14 -8.40
C GLY A 100 -8.60 -5.56 -8.08
N THR A 101 -9.15 -6.56 -8.77
CA THR A 101 -8.69 -7.96 -8.67
C THR A 101 -7.22 -8.09 -9.09
N TYR A 102 -6.84 -7.47 -10.21
CA TYR A 102 -5.46 -7.53 -10.71
C TYR A 102 -4.45 -6.77 -9.85
N ILE A 103 -4.85 -5.67 -9.19
CA ILE A 103 -3.99 -5.01 -8.18
C ILE A 103 -3.65 -6.00 -7.07
N ARG A 104 -4.62 -6.80 -6.62
CA ARG A 104 -4.41 -7.74 -5.51
C ARG A 104 -3.48 -8.91 -5.84
N CYS A 105 -3.21 -9.16 -7.13
CA CYS A 105 -2.14 -10.08 -7.53
C CYS A 105 -0.75 -9.60 -7.07
N GLU A 106 -0.62 -8.36 -6.60
CA GLU A 106 0.61 -7.84 -6.00
C GLU A 106 1.19 -8.75 -4.91
N ILE A 107 0.38 -9.52 -4.18
CA ILE A 107 0.88 -10.39 -3.10
C ILE A 107 1.78 -11.48 -3.68
N LEU A 108 1.28 -12.19 -4.70
CA LEU A 108 2.05 -13.21 -5.42
C LEU A 108 3.24 -12.60 -6.15
N ILE A 109 3.06 -11.43 -6.78
CA ILE A 109 4.15 -10.73 -7.47
C ILE A 109 5.25 -10.34 -6.47
N THR A 110 4.90 -9.80 -5.29
CA THR A 110 5.85 -9.50 -4.22
C THR A 110 6.58 -10.76 -3.76
N ALA A 111 5.88 -11.88 -3.56
CA ALA A 111 6.51 -13.14 -3.13
C ALA A 111 7.52 -13.67 -4.16
N VAL A 112 7.14 -13.66 -5.45
CA VAL A 112 8.01 -14.15 -6.55
C VAL A 112 9.20 -13.23 -6.76
N ILE A 113 8.98 -11.91 -6.86
CA ILE A 113 10.08 -10.96 -7.05
C ILE A 113 10.98 -10.94 -5.79
N GLY A 114 10.40 -11.02 -4.61
CA GLY A 114 11.13 -11.06 -3.34
C GLY A 114 12.07 -12.26 -3.26
N ALA A 115 11.57 -13.46 -3.59
CA ALA A 115 12.37 -14.67 -3.60
C ALA A 115 13.47 -14.66 -4.68
N LEU A 116 13.18 -14.18 -5.89
CA LEU A 116 14.12 -14.22 -7.01
C LEU A 116 15.19 -13.13 -6.98
N PHE A 117 14.83 -11.89 -6.59
CA PHE A 117 15.70 -10.72 -6.74
C PHE A 117 16.16 -10.12 -5.41
N PHE A 118 15.42 -10.34 -4.32
CA PHE A 118 15.71 -9.77 -3.00
C PHE A 118 16.17 -10.83 -1.98
N SER A 119 16.35 -12.08 -2.42
CA SER A 119 16.76 -13.20 -1.58
C SER A 119 15.86 -13.42 -0.34
N GLU A 120 14.55 -13.12 -0.45
CA GLU A 120 13.60 -13.41 0.63
C GLU A 120 13.33 -14.92 0.72
N LEU A 121 13.75 -15.53 1.83
CA LEU A 121 13.65 -16.98 2.04
C LEU A 121 12.26 -17.44 2.49
N ILE A 122 11.27 -17.46 1.59
CA ILE A 122 9.91 -17.90 1.92
C ILE A 122 9.86 -19.42 2.15
N SER A 123 9.27 -19.86 3.26
CA SER A 123 9.08 -21.29 3.57
C SER A 123 8.05 -21.93 2.63
N ILE A 124 8.09 -23.25 2.46
CA ILE A 124 7.11 -23.98 1.64
C ILE A 124 5.68 -23.73 2.16
N THR A 125 5.51 -23.74 3.47
CA THR A 125 4.24 -23.40 4.14
C THR A 125 3.83 -21.96 3.86
N GLY A 126 4.76 -21.01 3.89
CA GLY A 126 4.51 -19.62 3.51
C GLY A 126 4.04 -19.46 2.06
N TRP A 127 4.66 -20.18 1.11
CA TRP A 127 4.22 -20.20 -0.29
C TRP A 127 2.79 -20.71 -0.45
N ILE A 128 2.47 -21.83 0.18
CA ILE A 128 1.13 -22.41 0.17
C ILE A 128 0.12 -21.40 0.74
N ALA A 129 0.45 -20.76 1.85
CA ALA A 129 -0.40 -19.77 2.50
C ALA A 129 -0.66 -18.52 1.62
N ILE A 130 0.38 -18.01 0.94
CA ILE A 130 0.27 -16.89 -0.01
C ILE A 130 -0.62 -17.26 -1.20
N ILE A 131 -0.46 -18.47 -1.76
CA ILE A 131 -1.26 -18.94 -2.90
C ILE A 131 -2.73 -19.08 -2.50
N ILE A 132 -3.00 -19.73 -1.36
CA ILE A 132 -4.36 -19.92 -0.84
C ILE A 132 -5.03 -18.58 -0.58
N SER A 133 -4.35 -17.67 0.12
CA SER A 133 -4.91 -16.35 0.45
C SER A 133 -5.20 -15.52 -0.79
N THR A 134 -4.29 -15.53 -1.77
CA THR A 134 -4.48 -14.82 -3.05
C THR A 134 -5.63 -15.45 -3.87
N PHE A 135 -5.76 -16.78 -3.85
CA PHE A 135 -6.86 -17.46 -4.55
C PHE A 135 -8.22 -17.12 -3.93
N GLY A 136 -8.34 -17.15 -2.60
CA GLY A 136 -9.54 -16.71 -1.89
C GLY A 136 -9.92 -15.28 -2.24
N LEU A 137 -8.92 -14.40 -2.34
CA LEU A 137 -9.10 -13.00 -2.71
C LEU A 137 -9.62 -12.81 -4.15
N VAL A 138 -9.07 -13.57 -5.10
CA VAL A 138 -9.55 -13.58 -6.49
C VAL A 138 -11.00 -14.06 -6.55
N ILE A 139 -11.36 -15.10 -5.80
CA ILE A 139 -12.75 -15.58 -5.71
C ILE A 139 -13.69 -14.47 -5.20
N ILE A 140 -13.35 -13.82 -4.09
CA ILE A 140 -14.15 -12.71 -3.53
C ILE A 140 -14.34 -11.61 -4.57
N SER A 141 -13.27 -11.26 -5.29
CA SER A 141 -13.31 -10.17 -6.25
C SER A 141 -14.13 -10.52 -7.49
N LEU A 142 -14.04 -11.76 -7.98
CA LEU A 142 -14.85 -12.27 -9.10
C LEU A 142 -16.33 -12.38 -8.73
N ALA A 143 -16.66 -12.75 -7.49
CA ALA A 143 -18.04 -12.86 -7.03
C ALA A 143 -18.79 -11.51 -7.04
N LYS A 144 -18.06 -10.39 -6.97
CA LYS A 144 -18.61 -9.02 -7.08
C LYS A 144 -18.75 -8.50 -8.51
N MET A 145 -18.29 -9.25 -9.52
CA MET A 145 -18.37 -8.81 -10.91
C MET A 145 -19.75 -9.10 -11.49
N GLN A 146 -20.38 -8.09 -12.09
CA GLN A 146 -21.58 -8.27 -12.92
C GLN A 146 -21.14 -8.67 -14.34
N LEU A 147 -21.31 -9.94 -14.71
CA LEU A 147 -20.97 -10.47 -16.04
C LEU A 147 -21.93 -9.94 -17.14
N PRO A 148 -21.46 -9.82 -18.40
CA PRO A 148 -20.15 -10.22 -18.93
C PRO A 148 -19.18 -9.02 -18.95
N VAL A 149 -18.06 -9.14 -18.23
CA VAL A 149 -16.97 -8.16 -18.31
C VAL A 149 -15.78 -8.78 -19.03
N SER A 150 -15.18 -8.05 -19.98
CA SER A 150 -13.93 -8.49 -20.59
C SER A 150 -12.84 -8.59 -19.53
N ILE A 151 -12.31 -9.80 -19.34
CA ILE A 151 -11.23 -10.12 -18.40
C ILE A 151 -9.92 -9.41 -18.81
N TRP A 152 -9.77 -9.17 -20.12
CA TRP A 152 -8.73 -8.34 -20.71
C TRP A 152 -9.31 -6.97 -21.06
N SER A 153 -9.20 -6.04 -20.12
CA SER A 153 -9.65 -4.65 -20.30
C SER A 153 -8.53 -3.69 -19.94
N SER A 154 -8.67 -2.41 -20.32
CA SER A 154 -7.75 -1.36 -19.90
C SER A 154 -7.61 -1.31 -18.36
N SER A 155 -8.68 -1.61 -17.62
CA SER A 155 -8.64 -1.74 -16.15
C SER A 155 -7.76 -2.89 -15.66
N ALA A 156 -7.73 -4.02 -16.37
CA ALA A 156 -6.85 -5.14 -16.03
C ALA A 156 -5.37 -4.74 -16.14
N PHE A 157 -5.01 -4.05 -17.22
CA PHE A 157 -3.64 -3.56 -17.43
C PHE A 157 -3.24 -2.52 -16.38
N LEU A 158 -4.12 -1.55 -16.07
CA LEU A 158 -3.90 -0.57 -15.00
C LEU A 158 -3.70 -1.26 -13.66
N GLY A 159 -4.53 -2.25 -13.35
CA GLY A 159 -4.47 -2.97 -12.08
C GLY A 159 -3.19 -3.81 -11.93
N LEU A 160 -2.86 -4.60 -12.95
CA LEU A 160 -1.66 -5.44 -12.93
C LEU A 160 -0.38 -4.59 -12.85
N SER A 161 -0.33 -3.50 -13.62
CA SER A 161 0.81 -2.57 -13.61
C SER A 161 0.94 -1.87 -12.24
N ALA A 162 -0.17 -1.40 -11.66
CA ALA A 162 -0.15 -0.81 -10.33
C ALA A 162 0.32 -1.82 -9.27
N GLY A 163 -0.18 -3.05 -9.32
CA GLY A 163 0.23 -4.14 -8.43
C GLY A 163 1.72 -4.47 -8.55
N LEU A 164 2.27 -4.52 -9.78
CA LEU A 164 3.70 -4.71 -10.03
C LEU A 164 4.53 -3.60 -9.37
N PHE A 165 4.20 -2.33 -9.63
CA PHE A 165 4.96 -1.21 -9.06
C PHE A 165 4.82 -1.12 -7.54
N PHE A 166 3.65 -1.41 -6.95
CA PHE A 166 3.50 -1.52 -5.50
C PHE A 166 4.30 -2.69 -4.91
N SER A 167 4.45 -3.79 -5.66
CA SER A 167 5.27 -4.94 -5.23
C SER A 167 6.74 -4.57 -5.15
N ILE A 168 7.28 -3.98 -6.22
CA ILE A 168 8.68 -3.55 -6.25
C ILE A 168 8.92 -2.46 -5.20
N THR A 169 7.98 -1.52 -5.04
CA THR A 169 8.06 -0.50 -3.99
C THR A 169 8.21 -1.13 -2.60
N SER A 170 7.36 -2.09 -2.23
CA SER A 170 7.43 -2.72 -0.90
C SER A 170 8.76 -3.43 -0.63
N LEU A 171 9.34 -4.07 -1.66
CA LEU A 171 10.62 -4.77 -1.56
C LEU A 171 11.79 -3.78 -1.43
N LEU A 172 11.75 -2.68 -2.18
CA LEU A 172 12.74 -1.59 -2.07
C LEU A 172 12.66 -0.86 -0.73
N VAL A 173 11.45 -0.64 -0.21
CA VAL A 173 11.24 -0.05 1.13
C VAL A 173 11.88 -0.92 2.22
N ARG A 174 11.63 -2.23 2.19
CA ARG A 174 12.23 -3.18 3.12
C ARG A 174 13.76 -3.16 3.00
N SER A 175 14.28 -3.27 1.79
CA SER A 175 15.72 -3.32 1.52
C SER A 175 16.43 -2.04 1.96
N ALA A 176 15.83 -0.88 1.67
CA ALA A 176 16.33 0.42 2.12
C ALA A 176 16.36 0.49 3.65
N SER A 177 15.27 0.11 4.32
CA SER A 177 15.20 0.11 5.78
C SER A 177 16.26 -0.79 6.40
N LEU A 178 16.42 -2.02 5.90
CA LEU A 178 17.44 -2.96 6.39
C LEU A 178 18.88 -2.46 6.14
N SER A 179 19.11 -1.70 5.07
CA SER A 179 20.44 -1.16 4.75
C SER A 179 20.96 -0.11 5.74
N LEU A 180 20.06 0.52 6.52
CA LEU A 180 20.41 1.54 7.51
C LEU A 180 21.06 0.96 8.77
N GLY A 181 20.77 -0.30 9.10
CA GLY A 181 21.39 -0.99 10.25
C GLY A 181 21.08 -0.39 11.63
N VAL A 182 19.99 0.38 11.75
CA VAL A 182 19.48 0.94 13.01
C VAL A 182 18.22 0.20 13.47
N ASP A 183 17.63 0.62 14.59
CA ASP A 183 16.34 0.09 15.06
C ASP A 183 15.29 0.03 13.92
N PRO A 184 14.54 -1.08 13.76
CA PRO A 184 13.61 -1.26 12.64
C PRO A 184 12.55 -0.15 12.51
N VAL A 185 12.08 0.42 13.63
CA VAL A 185 11.07 1.48 13.64
C VAL A 185 11.70 2.79 13.18
N LEU A 186 12.89 3.11 13.68
CA LEU A 186 13.63 4.30 13.23
C LEU A 186 14.03 4.17 11.75
N ALA A 187 14.51 3.00 11.31
CA ALA A 187 14.86 2.73 9.92
C ALA A 187 13.66 2.89 8.97
N ALA A 188 12.48 2.39 9.37
CA ALA A 188 11.23 2.59 8.65
C ALA A 188 10.86 4.07 8.54
N ALA A 189 10.97 4.82 9.64
CA ALA A 189 10.65 6.25 9.68
C ALA A 189 11.58 7.09 8.80
N ILE A 190 12.88 6.78 8.79
CA ILE A 190 13.87 7.43 7.93
C ILE A 190 13.59 7.12 6.46
N THR A 191 13.35 5.86 6.13
CA THR A 191 12.97 5.45 4.76
C THR A 191 11.69 6.17 4.32
N LEU A 192 10.69 6.25 5.20
CA LEU A 192 9.42 6.94 4.94
C LEU A 192 9.63 8.43 4.64
N VAL A 193 10.32 9.16 5.52
CA VAL A 193 10.50 10.61 5.34
C VAL A 193 11.32 10.90 4.08
N SER A 194 12.35 10.09 3.77
CA SER A 194 13.16 10.26 2.57
C SER A 194 12.33 10.04 1.30
N MET A 195 11.52 8.97 1.26
CA MET A 195 10.63 8.71 0.12
C MET A 195 9.58 9.81 -0.05
N VAL A 196 8.87 10.18 1.02
CA VAL A 196 7.81 11.20 0.97
C VAL A 196 8.38 12.56 0.56
N THR A 197 9.61 12.89 0.97
CA THR A 197 10.30 14.13 0.55
C THR A 197 10.52 14.14 -0.95
N ILE A 198 11.16 13.10 -1.50
CA ILE A 198 11.41 12.96 -2.94
C ILE A 198 10.11 13.00 -3.72
N GLN A 199 9.09 12.29 -3.25
CA GLN A 199 7.79 12.23 -3.90
C GLN A 199 7.06 13.56 -3.89
N THR A 200 7.12 14.29 -2.78
CA THR A 200 6.57 15.65 -2.68
C THR A 200 7.24 16.56 -3.70
N ILE A 201 8.57 16.52 -3.80
CA ILE A 201 9.33 17.33 -4.76
C ILE A 201 8.94 16.99 -6.20
N ILE A 202 9.01 15.70 -6.58
CA ILE A 202 8.70 15.26 -7.94
C ILE A 202 7.26 15.62 -8.33
N CYS A 203 6.28 15.30 -7.48
CA CYS A 203 4.88 15.58 -7.79
C CYS A 203 4.58 17.08 -7.79
N THR A 204 5.21 17.87 -6.93
CA THR A 204 5.04 19.34 -6.91
C THR A 204 5.59 19.95 -8.18
N ILE A 205 6.83 19.61 -8.56
CA ILE A 205 7.45 20.10 -9.80
C ILE A 205 6.59 19.71 -11.01
N TRP A 206 6.15 18.46 -11.08
CA TRP A 206 5.29 18.00 -12.17
C TRP A 206 3.97 18.79 -12.20
N LEU A 207 3.32 18.99 -11.06
CA LEU A 207 2.04 19.71 -11.02
C LEU A 207 2.21 21.18 -11.40
N VAL A 208 3.29 21.84 -10.95
CA VAL A 208 3.60 23.24 -11.32
C VAL A 208 3.82 23.39 -12.82
N LEU A 209 4.54 22.45 -13.45
CA LEU A 209 4.90 22.55 -14.87
C LEU A 209 3.72 22.29 -15.81
N TYR A 210 2.80 21.39 -15.44
CA TYR A 210 1.74 20.94 -16.37
C TYR A 210 0.35 21.41 -15.97
N ASN A 211 0.01 21.45 -14.67
CA ASN A 211 -1.37 21.68 -14.20
C ASN A 211 -1.41 22.57 -12.94
N TYR A 212 -0.80 23.77 -12.99
CA TYR A 212 -0.71 24.66 -11.82
C TYR A 212 -2.08 25.02 -11.20
N GLY A 213 -3.14 25.07 -12.01
CA GLY A 213 -4.50 25.36 -11.54
C GLY A 213 -5.04 24.36 -10.50
N GLU A 214 -4.48 23.14 -10.43
CA GLU A 214 -4.93 22.13 -9.47
C GLU A 214 -4.53 22.43 -8.02
N PHE A 215 -3.54 23.31 -7.79
CA PHE A 215 -3.25 23.79 -6.43
C PHE A 215 -4.45 24.52 -5.81
N LEU A 216 -5.25 25.21 -6.63
CA LEU A 216 -6.47 25.86 -6.15
C LEU A 216 -7.50 24.82 -5.68
N LEU A 217 -7.62 23.69 -6.40
CA LEU A 217 -8.52 22.59 -6.01
C LEU A 217 -8.06 21.93 -4.71
N ILE A 218 -6.75 21.71 -4.56
CA ILE A 218 -6.15 21.19 -3.31
C ILE A 218 -6.48 22.12 -2.14
N TYR A 219 -6.37 23.43 -2.33
CA TYR A 219 -6.69 24.44 -1.33
C TYR A 219 -8.20 24.48 -1.01
N GLN A 220 -9.06 24.45 -2.02
CA GLN A 220 -10.52 24.42 -1.83
C GLN A 220 -10.97 23.17 -1.06
N ARG A 221 -10.31 22.02 -1.28
CA ARG A 221 -10.60 20.74 -0.59
C ARG A 221 -9.64 20.42 0.54
N TRP A 222 -9.02 21.43 1.16
CA TRP A 222 -7.97 21.25 2.17
C TRP A 222 -8.34 20.30 3.33
N ARG A 223 -9.60 20.25 3.76
CA ARG A 223 -10.03 19.34 4.86
C ARG A 223 -9.90 17.87 4.47
N LEU A 224 -10.38 17.53 3.27
CA LEU A 224 -10.27 16.18 2.75
C LEU A 224 -8.81 15.86 2.39
N SER A 225 -8.09 16.86 1.85
CA SER A 225 -6.66 16.74 1.57
C SER A 225 -5.83 16.47 2.82
N LEU A 226 -6.12 17.17 3.92
CA LEU A 226 -5.48 16.95 5.22
C LEU A 226 -5.83 15.57 5.75
N PHE A 227 -7.10 15.16 5.74
CA PHE A 227 -7.50 13.81 6.15
C PHE A 227 -6.72 12.72 5.39
N VAL A 228 -6.62 12.86 4.06
CA VAL A 228 -5.83 11.94 3.22
C VAL A 228 -4.36 12.00 3.60
N GLY A 229 -3.76 13.18 3.80
CA GLY A 229 -2.37 13.33 4.22
C GLY A 229 -2.05 12.67 5.57
N VAL A 230 -2.86 12.93 6.59
CA VAL A 230 -2.69 12.37 7.94
C VAL A 230 -2.79 10.85 7.91
N THR A 231 -3.87 10.32 7.32
CA THR A 231 -4.06 8.87 7.20
C THR A 231 -2.95 8.22 6.36
N SER A 232 -2.39 8.94 5.39
CA SER A 232 -1.25 8.46 4.60
C SER A 232 0.01 8.25 5.39
N ILE A 233 0.36 9.16 6.28
CA ILE A 233 1.55 8.99 7.12
C ILE A 233 1.35 7.92 8.16
N ILE A 234 0.21 7.90 8.86
CA ILE A 234 -0.07 6.87 9.86
C ILE A 234 -0.03 5.48 9.21
N GLY A 235 -0.72 5.32 8.07
CA GLY A 235 -0.74 4.06 7.35
C GLY A 235 0.63 3.67 6.78
N SER A 236 1.39 4.63 6.21
CA SER A 236 2.70 4.34 5.63
C SER A 236 3.75 4.06 6.70
N ALA A 237 3.72 4.73 7.86
CA ALA A 237 4.58 4.44 8.99
C ALA A 237 4.36 3.00 9.49
N ALA A 238 3.09 2.59 9.61
CA ALA A 238 2.74 1.24 10.01
C ALA A 238 3.16 0.18 8.96
N TRP A 239 2.94 0.43 7.66
CA TRP A 239 3.41 -0.45 6.59
C TRP A 239 4.93 -0.57 6.54
N PHE A 240 5.64 0.55 6.60
CA PHE A 240 7.11 0.57 6.50
C PHE A 240 7.71 -0.13 7.71
N THR A 241 7.16 0.09 8.91
CA THR A 241 7.58 -0.61 10.12
C THR A 241 7.34 -2.11 9.98
N ALA A 242 6.17 -2.54 9.50
CA ALA A 242 5.90 -3.95 9.25
C ALA A 242 6.87 -4.55 8.22
N PHE A 243 7.18 -3.84 7.13
CA PHE A 243 8.16 -4.26 6.13
C PHE A 243 9.60 -4.28 6.65
N SER A 244 9.96 -3.48 7.64
CA SER A 244 11.26 -3.58 8.31
C SER A 244 11.33 -4.81 9.22
N LEU A 245 10.23 -5.15 9.88
CA LEU A 245 10.16 -6.26 10.83
C LEU A 245 10.07 -7.62 10.13
N GLU A 246 9.27 -7.72 9.06
CA GLU A 246 8.94 -9.00 8.42
C GLU A 246 8.90 -8.89 6.88
N ARG A 247 8.95 -10.03 6.18
CA ARG A 247 8.98 -10.10 4.71
C ARG A 247 7.80 -9.37 4.08
N ALA A 248 8.05 -8.69 2.97
CA ALA A 248 7.04 -7.87 2.31
C ALA A 248 5.81 -8.69 1.87
N ALA A 249 6.03 -9.93 1.41
CA ALA A 249 4.95 -10.83 1.00
C ALA A 249 4.05 -11.25 2.17
N TYR A 250 4.63 -11.49 3.35
CA TYR A 250 3.90 -11.94 4.55
C TYR A 250 3.03 -10.80 5.07
N VAL A 251 3.63 -9.63 5.20
CA VAL A 251 2.98 -8.38 5.60
C VAL A 251 1.83 -8.03 4.65
N LYS A 252 2.02 -8.12 3.32
CA LYS A 252 0.93 -7.91 2.35
C LYS A 252 -0.17 -8.96 2.41
N THR A 253 0.15 -10.20 2.77
CA THR A 253 -0.83 -11.28 2.91
C THR A 253 -1.74 -11.03 4.11
N VAL A 254 -1.16 -10.73 5.28
CA VAL A 254 -1.93 -10.37 6.48
C VAL A 254 -2.72 -9.08 6.26
N GLY A 255 -2.16 -8.13 5.49
CA GLY A 255 -2.84 -6.89 5.13
C GLY A 255 -4.15 -7.05 4.37
N GLN A 256 -4.44 -8.23 3.79
CA GLN A 256 -5.73 -8.50 3.15
C GLN A 256 -6.91 -8.53 4.12
N ILE A 257 -6.65 -8.51 5.43
CA ILE A 257 -7.68 -8.28 6.45
C ILE A 257 -8.44 -6.96 6.20
N GLU A 258 -7.85 -5.97 5.52
CA GLU A 258 -8.57 -4.76 5.04
C GLU A 258 -9.89 -5.11 4.33
N LEU A 259 -9.84 -6.09 3.43
CA LEU A 259 -11.00 -6.51 2.65
C LEU A 259 -12.00 -7.29 3.49
N LEU A 260 -11.52 -8.12 4.40
CA LEU A 260 -12.38 -8.80 5.36
C LEU A 260 -13.13 -7.80 6.24
N ILE A 261 -12.45 -6.76 6.75
CA ILE A 261 -13.07 -5.68 7.52
C ILE A 261 -14.12 -4.96 6.68
N THR A 262 -13.79 -4.62 5.43
CA THR A 262 -14.73 -3.94 4.52
C THR A 262 -15.99 -4.78 4.29
N ILE A 263 -15.84 -6.09 4.11
CA ILE A 263 -16.96 -7.01 3.96
C ILE A 263 -17.75 -7.15 5.27
N MET A 264 -17.08 -7.26 6.42
CA MET A 264 -17.76 -7.30 7.72
C MET A 264 -18.60 -6.04 7.95
N ILE A 265 -18.10 -4.87 7.56
CA ILE A 265 -18.87 -3.62 7.64
C ILE A 265 -20.10 -3.68 6.72
N SER A 266 -19.96 -4.14 5.48
CA SER A 266 -21.08 -4.36 4.54
C SER A 266 -22.14 -5.31 5.12
N ILE A 267 -21.75 -6.40 5.76
CA ILE A 267 -22.67 -7.35 6.39
C ILE A 267 -23.33 -6.77 7.64
N LEU A 268 -22.54 -6.20 8.56
CA LEU A 268 -23.03 -5.78 9.89
C LEU A 268 -23.83 -4.48 9.85
N PHE A 269 -23.40 -3.51 9.03
CA PHE A 269 -24.03 -2.18 8.98
C PHE A 269 -25.02 -2.05 7.82
N PHE A 270 -24.66 -2.55 6.63
CA PHE A 270 -25.50 -2.43 5.44
C PHE A 270 -26.44 -3.61 5.24
N LYS A 271 -26.27 -4.69 6.02
CA LYS A 271 -27.07 -5.92 5.96
C LYS A 271 -27.07 -6.55 4.56
N GLU A 272 -26.00 -6.33 3.80
CA GLU A 272 -25.80 -6.99 2.51
C GLU A 272 -25.47 -8.46 2.76
N VAL A 273 -26.19 -9.36 2.09
CA VAL A 273 -25.97 -10.80 2.23
C VAL A 273 -24.92 -11.22 1.20
N PRO A 274 -23.75 -11.72 1.64
CA PRO A 274 -22.71 -12.13 0.72
C PRO A 274 -23.17 -13.35 -0.07
N ASN A 275 -22.81 -13.39 -1.36
CA ASN A 275 -23.12 -14.56 -2.19
C ASN A 275 -22.30 -15.77 -1.73
N ARG A 276 -22.75 -17.00 -2.04
CA ARG A 276 -22.07 -18.26 -1.70
C ARG A 276 -20.60 -18.26 -2.14
N LEU A 277 -20.30 -17.67 -3.30
CA LEU A 277 -18.93 -17.53 -3.79
C LEU A 277 -18.10 -16.57 -2.94
N GLU A 278 -18.66 -15.45 -2.48
CA GLU A 278 -17.96 -14.53 -1.57
C GLU A 278 -17.66 -15.21 -0.24
N PHE A 279 -18.65 -15.91 0.34
CA PHE A 279 -18.48 -16.63 1.60
C PHE A 279 -17.39 -17.71 1.50
N PHE A 280 -17.39 -18.47 0.40
CA PHE A 280 -16.32 -19.44 0.14
C PHE A 280 -14.95 -18.77 0.02
N GLY A 281 -14.85 -17.68 -0.76
CA GLY A 281 -13.61 -16.93 -0.91
C GLY A 281 -13.08 -16.36 0.41
N ILE A 282 -13.96 -15.87 1.28
CA ILE A 282 -13.63 -15.40 2.64
C ILE A 282 -13.05 -16.53 3.48
N GLY A 283 -13.66 -17.72 3.45
CA GLY A 283 -13.15 -18.89 4.14
C GLY A 283 -11.76 -19.30 3.66
N VAL A 284 -11.57 -19.38 2.35
CA VAL A 284 -10.27 -19.71 1.74
C VAL A 284 -9.20 -18.68 2.13
N LEU A 285 -9.54 -17.38 2.07
CA LEU A 285 -8.63 -16.31 2.44
C LEU A 285 -8.23 -16.40 3.93
N ALA A 286 -9.20 -16.62 4.82
CA ALA A 286 -8.97 -16.75 6.25
C ALA A 286 -8.06 -17.95 6.57
N VAL A 287 -8.28 -19.11 5.93
CA VAL A 287 -7.40 -20.28 6.06
C VAL A 287 -5.99 -19.96 5.58
N GLY A 288 -5.84 -19.29 4.45
CA GLY A 288 -4.52 -18.87 3.94
C GLY A 288 -3.78 -17.95 4.91
N VAL A 289 -4.47 -16.96 5.49
CA VAL A 289 -3.87 -16.06 6.49
C VAL A 289 -3.48 -16.82 7.77
N LEU A 290 -4.34 -17.71 8.27
CA LEU A 290 -4.04 -18.52 9.45
C LEU A 290 -2.83 -19.44 9.22
N LEU A 291 -2.76 -20.09 8.06
CA LEU A 291 -1.61 -20.91 7.68
C LEU A 291 -0.32 -20.10 7.64
N LEU A 292 -0.37 -18.85 7.18
CA LEU A 292 0.80 -17.96 7.16
C LEU A 292 1.24 -17.56 8.58
N LEU A 293 0.30 -17.32 9.49
CA LEU A 293 0.63 -17.02 10.88
C LEU A 293 1.24 -18.21 11.64
N MET A 294 1.12 -19.42 11.08
CA MET A 294 1.70 -20.66 11.63
C MET A 294 3.01 -21.06 10.93
N SER A 295 3.44 -20.35 9.87
CA SER A 295 4.58 -20.71 9.01
C SER A 295 5.87 -20.00 9.38
#